data_AF-A0A4R4D9Y5-F1
#
_entry.id   AF-A0A4R4D9Y5-F1
#
_cell.length_a   1.000
_cell.length_b   1.000
_cell.length_c   1.000
_cell.angle_alpha   90.00
_cell.angle_beta   90.00
_cell.angle_gamma   90.00
#
_symmetry.space_group_name_H-M   'P 1'
#
loop_
_entity.id
_entity.type
_entity.pdbx_description
1 polymer ?
#
loop_
_entity_poly.entity_id
_entity_poly.type
_entity_poly.pdbx_seq_one_letter_code
_entity_poly.pdbx_strand_id
1 'polypeptide(L)'
;MAARCAGPTRAQASTSTGGGSRTGWDIGAPVAATGLPSRGCGCGCGCGCGCGCGCGCGQGWGLISDLWSTDYVPFMFARRTRMPPLSRRAALAAAALAPLAVPRLARAQAIGGSADRAIRIIAPYNAGGITDLISRGMAVGLQSALGQPVVVENRPGANGTVGTLAAARASADGTTLTMGITDTFAINRSTFRQLPYNDEADFAPITMVTRVPFALMVGAHQKNITDFASFVREAKKESARLSHASWGVGSSSHLAFEFVARSQGFEKLHVPFPAQAPGMQAVAAGQVDSMMLPVGGANSLAVDGRARIIALAHPQRIELVPGVPTLAELGVPLSTGLWLALFAPARTPPAVIARLNEAAREGLRHEQVIGVFRQQAGVPEPSTPEELAAFARKERAQWAEVVREAGISIEG
;
A
#
# COMPACT_ATOMS: atom_id res chain seq x y z
N MET A 1 56.94 -32.87 31.15
CA MET A 1 55.88 -33.73 30.58
C MET A 1 55.38 -33.02 29.32
N ALA A 2 55.91 -33.23 28.10
CA ALA A 2 55.94 -34.44 27.27
C ALA A 2 54.54 -35.08 27.18
N ALA A 3 53.90 -35.30 26.02
CA ALA A 3 54.37 -35.57 24.65
C ALA A 3 53.34 -35.03 23.60
N ARG A 4 53.65 -34.60 22.35
CA ARG A 4 54.31 -35.29 21.19
C ARG A 4 53.52 -36.56 20.81
N CYS A 5 53.12 -36.90 19.57
CA CYS A 5 53.59 -36.76 18.18
C CYS A 5 52.41 -37.31 17.29
N ALA A 6 52.32 -37.31 15.97
CA ALA A 6 52.96 -36.70 14.79
C ALA A 6 52.14 -37.21 13.57
N GLY A 7 52.10 -36.47 12.46
CA GLY A 7 51.90 -37.06 11.12
C GLY A 7 53.19 -37.79 10.67
N PRO A 8 53.51 -37.95 9.37
CA PRO A 8 52.81 -37.53 8.13
C PRO A 8 52.84 -38.62 7.02
N THR A 9 52.25 -38.35 5.84
CA THR A 9 52.91 -38.72 4.56
C THR A 9 52.40 -37.91 3.39
N ARG A 10 53.35 -37.57 2.52
CA ARG A 10 53.34 -36.66 1.38
C ARG A 10 53.41 -37.51 0.10
N ALA A 11 52.78 -37.08 -0.98
CA ALA A 11 53.19 -37.47 -2.33
C ALA A 11 52.99 -36.30 -3.31
N GLN A 12 54.12 -35.79 -3.78
CA GLN A 12 54.35 -35.07 -5.04
C GLN A 12 54.17 -36.07 -6.22
N ALA A 13 54.10 -35.80 -7.52
CA ALA A 13 54.19 -34.66 -8.45
C ALA A 13 53.73 -35.22 -9.83
N SER A 14 53.36 -34.38 -10.80
CA SER A 14 54.00 -34.34 -12.14
C SER A 14 53.20 -33.53 -13.16
N THR A 15 53.97 -32.77 -13.92
CA THR A 15 53.73 -31.96 -15.13
C THR A 15 53.41 -32.75 -16.41
N SER A 16 52.63 -32.16 -17.33
CA SER A 16 52.84 -32.16 -18.81
C SER A 16 51.71 -31.35 -19.49
N THR A 17 51.93 -30.17 -20.09
CA THR A 17 52.42 -29.84 -21.46
C THR A 17 51.56 -30.29 -22.66
N GLY A 18 51.23 -29.30 -23.52
CA GLY A 18 50.92 -29.44 -24.96
C GLY A 18 49.43 -29.55 -25.28
N GLY A 19 48.83 -28.83 -26.24
CA GLY A 19 49.33 -27.96 -27.29
C GLY A 19 48.25 -27.88 -28.40
N GLY A 20 48.18 -26.72 -29.06
CA GLY A 20 47.75 -26.42 -30.46
C GLY A 20 46.83 -27.40 -31.24
N SER A 21 45.99 -26.99 -32.18
CA SER A 21 45.97 -25.80 -33.03
C SER A 21 44.81 -25.94 -34.03
N ARG A 22 44.26 -24.79 -34.42
CA ARG A 22 43.72 -24.39 -35.75
C ARG A 22 43.45 -25.48 -36.80
N THR A 23 42.27 -25.37 -37.44
CA THR A 23 41.98 -25.00 -38.85
C THR A 23 40.52 -25.44 -39.12
N GLY A 24 39.61 -24.69 -39.75
CA GLY A 24 39.75 -23.79 -40.88
C GLY A 24 39.29 -24.54 -42.13
N TRP A 25 38.05 -24.33 -42.58
CA TRP A 25 37.62 -24.57 -43.97
C TRP A 25 36.51 -23.60 -44.36
N ASP A 26 36.92 -22.70 -45.26
CA ASP A 26 36.12 -21.86 -46.15
C ASP A 26 35.65 -22.67 -47.39
N ILE A 27 34.94 -21.96 -48.28
CA ILE A 27 34.53 -22.26 -49.67
C ILE A 27 33.08 -22.82 -49.76
N GLY A 28 32.10 -22.26 -50.47
CA GLY A 28 32.03 -21.12 -51.39
C GLY A 28 30.57 -20.94 -51.91
N ALA A 29 30.27 -19.72 -52.38
CA ALA A 29 28.98 -19.16 -52.84
C ALA A 29 28.45 -19.74 -54.19
N PRO A 30 27.46 -19.13 -54.93
CA PRO A 30 26.39 -18.13 -54.65
C PRO A 30 24.97 -18.61 -55.13
N VAL A 31 23.84 -17.88 -54.98
CA VAL A 31 23.24 -16.96 -55.99
C VAL A 31 21.88 -16.38 -55.51
N ALA A 32 21.67 -15.08 -55.78
CA ALA A 32 20.45 -14.24 -55.94
C ALA A 32 19.39 -14.17 -54.81
N ALA A 33 19.22 -13.06 -54.08
CA ALA A 33 18.71 -11.71 -54.44
C ALA A 33 17.18 -11.58 -54.39
N THR A 34 16.68 -10.77 -53.43
CA THR A 34 15.69 -9.69 -53.65
C THR A 34 15.45 -8.89 -52.35
N GLY A 35 15.53 -7.56 -52.43
CA GLY A 35 14.62 -6.65 -51.70
C GLY A 35 15.03 -6.06 -50.35
N LEU A 36 15.91 -5.05 -50.35
CA LEU A 36 16.10 -3.98 -49.33
C LEU A 36 14.90 -2.98 -49.30
N PRO A 37 14.86 -1.94 -48.41
CA PRO A 37 15.52 -1.76 -47.11
C PRO A 37 14.61 -1.21 -45.99
N SER A 38 14.99 -1.50 -44.75
CA SER A 38 14.73 -0.70 -43.55
C SER A 38 15.84 0.35 -43.36
N ARG A 39 15.48 1.57 -42.90
CA ARG A 39 16.45 2.57 -42.41
C ARG A 39 16.33 2.67 -40.89
N GLY A 40 17.40 2.28 -40.20
CA GLY A 40 17.67 2.67 -38.82
C GLY A 40 18.50 3.96 -38.78
N CYS A 41 18.38 4.71 -37.68
CA CYS A 41 19.30 5.79 -37.32
C CYS A 41 19.94 5.45 -35.97
N GLY A 42 21.27 5.38 -35.96
CA GLY A 42 22.09 5.41 -34.76
C GLY A 42 22.42 6.85 -34.35
N CYS A 43 22.65 7.05 -33.05
CA CYS A 43 23.10 8.31 -32.48
C CYS A 43 24.63 8.37 -32.42
N GLY A 44 25.21 9.48 -32.87
CA GLY A 44 26.60 9.89 -32.64
C GLY A 44 26.63 11.28 -31.99
N CYS A 45 27.52 11.45 -31.01
CA CYS A 45 27.72 12.68 -30.25
C CYS A 45 28.50 13.74 -31.05
N GLY A 46 28.25 15.03 -30.79
CA GLY A 46 29.08 16.14 -31.26
C GLY A 46 28.65 17.48 -30.67
N CYS A 47 29.57 18.17 -29.99
CA CYS A 47 29.41 19.47 -29.34
C CYS A 47 29.26 20.63 -30.34
N GLY A 48 28.61 21.72 -29.92
CA GLY A 48 28.66 23.00 -30.64
C GLY A 48 27.86 24.12 -29.96
N CYS A 49 28.57 25.10 -29.40
CA CYS A 49 28.04 26.38 -28.96
C CYS A 49 27.52 27.21 -30.15
N GLY A 50 26.48 28.03 -29.95
CA GLY A 50 26.07 29.00 -30.97
C GLY A 50 24.90 29.87 -30.53
N CYS A 51 25.19 31.13 -30.21
CA CYS A 51 24.21 32.21 -30.14
C CYS A 51 23.50 32.39 -31.50
N GLY A 52 22.23 32.76 -31.47
CA GLY A 52 21.46 33.10 -32.68
C GLY A 52 20.28 34.01 -32.36
N CYS A 53 20.48 35.31 -32.56
CA CYS A 53 19.42 36.27 -32.87
C CYS A 53 18.89 36.00 -34.28
N GLY A 54 17.59 36.24 -34.53
CA GLY A 54 17.10 36.45 -35.90
C GLY A 54 15.65 36.03 -36.17
N CYS A 55 14.76 37.02 -36.09
CA CYS A 55 13.62 37.33 -36.96
C CYS A 55 12.93 36.22 -37.79
N GLY A 56 11.59 36.21 -37.73
CA GLY A 56 10.74 35.57 -38.74
C GLY A 56 9.25 35.69 -38.42
N CYS A 57 8.58 36.64 -39.08
CA CYS A 57 7.14 36.92 -39.03
C CYS A 57 6.27 35.73 -39.50
N GLY A 58 5.05 35.64 -38.96
CA GLY A 58 4.03 34.70 -39.42
C GLY A 58 2.65 34.91 -38.77
N GLN A 59 1.98 35.97 -39.21
CA GLN A 59 0.52 36.18 -39.37
C GLN A 59 -0.50 35.40 -38.51
N GLY A 60 -1.48 36.15 -37.96
CA GLY A 60 -2.86 35.64 -37.90
C GLY A 60 -3.70 36.01 -36.68
N TRP A 61 -3.89 37.29 -36.36
CA TRP A 61 -5.06 37.73 -35.55
C TRP A 61 -5.61 39.03 -36.11
N GLY A 62 -6.72 38.90 -36.84
CA GLY A 62 -7.56 40.01 -37.25
C GLY A 62 -8.88 39.98 -36.49
N LEU A 63 -9.42 41.19 -36.31
CA LEU A 63 -10.82 41.54 -36.02
C LEU A 63 -11.24 41.47 -34.55
N ILE A 64 -11.20 42.61 -33.86
CA ILE A 64 -12.32 43.58 -33.77
C ILE A 64 -11.83 44.74 -32.89
N SER A 65 -11.42 45.83 -33.55
CA SER A 65 -11.34 47.16 -32.97
C SER A 65 -12.52 47.94 -33.54
N ASP A 66 -13.45 48.35 -32.68
CA ASP A 66 -14.25 49.57 -32.80
C ASP A 66 -15.29 49.55 -31.69
N LEU A 67 -15.16 50.51 -30.76
CA LEU A 67 -16.21 51.10 -29.90
C LEU A 67 -15.53 51.88 -28.77
N TRP A 68 -14.90 53.00 -29.11
CA TRP A 68 -14.71 54.12 -28.19
C TRP A 68 -15.52 55.30 -28.72
N SER A 69 -16.82 55.26 -28.45
CA SER A 69 -17.70 56.44 -28.57
C SER A 69 -18.07 56.90 -27.17
N THR A 70 -17.55 58.07 -26.85
CA THR A 70 -17.91 58.96 -25.76
C THR A 70 -19.43 59.14 -25.72
N ASP A 71 -20.11 58.73 -24.64
CA ASP A 71 -21.42 59.27 -24.28
C ASP A 71 -21.78 59.02 -22.80
N TYR A 72 -22.03 60.14 -22.11
CA TYR A 72 -22.96 60.34 -20.98
C TYR A 72 -23.04 59.32 -19.83
N VAL A 73 -22.38 59.66 -18.71
CA VAL A 73 -22.75 59.16 -17.37
C VAL A 73 -23.72 60.16 -16.73
N PRO A 74 -25.00 59.83 -16.48
CA PRO A 74 -25.86 60.71 -15.70
C PRO A 74 -25.49 60.59 -14.22
N PHE A 75 -25.09 61.71 -13.62
CA PHE A 75 -24.98 61.88 -12.17
C PHE A 75 -26.36 61.57 -11.53
N MET A 76 -26.52 60.39 -10.95
CA MET A 76 -27.61 60.11 -10.02
C MET A 76 -27.34 60.83 -8.70
N PHE A 77 -28.06 61.92 -8.47
CA PHE A 77 -28.21 62.52 -7.15
C PHE A 77 -28.83 61.50 -6.18
N ALA A 78 -28.03 60.95 -5.27
CA ALA A 78 -28.53 60.22 -4.12
C ALA A 78 -29.38 61.17 -3.24
N ARG A 79 -30.70 61.00 -3.26
CA ARG A 79 -31.58 61.64 -2.28
C ARG A 79 -31.22 61.12 -0.89
N ARG A 80 -30.68 62.00 -0.04
CA ARG A 80 -30.59 61.80 1.41
C ARG A 80 -32.01 61.67 1.96
N THR A 81 -32.51 60.45 2.12
CA THR A 81 -33.70 60.18 2.93
C THR A 81 -33.31 60.32 4.40
N ARG A 82 -33.90 61.30 5.09
CA ARG A 82 -33.79 61.41 6.55
C ARG A 82 -34.50 60.20 7.16
N MET A 83 -33.76 59.32 7.84
CA MET A 83 -34.39 58.26 8.63
C MET A 83 -35.21 58.89 9.76
N PRO A 84 -36.45 58.43 10.01
CA PRO A 84 -37.26 58.92 11.12
C PRO A 84 -36.58 58.58 12.47
N PRO A 85 -36.76 59.42 13.51
CA PRO A 85 -36.19 59.14 14.81
C PRO A 85 -36.79 57.86 15.39
N LEU A 86 -35.94 56.86 15.66
CA LEU A 86 -36.33 55.61 16.30
C LEU A 86 -36.95 55.93 17.66
N SER A 87 -38.23 55.61 17.84
CA SER A 87 -38.90 55.84 19.12
C SER A 87 -38.33 54.91 20.19
N ARG A 88 -38.19 55.42 21.42
CA ARG A 88 -37.72 54.64 22.58
C ARG A 88 -38.53 53.35 22.82
N ARG A 89 -39.78 53.31 22.34
CA ARG A 89 -40.68 52.14 22.41
C ARG A 89 -40.35 51.09 21.33
N ALA A 90 -39.92 51.50 20.14
CA ALA A 90 -39.45 50.57 19.10
C ALA A 90 -38.12 49.90 19.49
N ALA A 91 -37.23 50.63 20.19
CA ALA A 91 -35.99 50.08 20.72
C ALA A 91 -36.21 49.03 21.83
N LEU A 92 -37.23 49.23 22.68
CA LEU A 92 -37.59 48.26 23.73
C LEU A 92 -38.36 47.04 23.19
N ALA A 93 -39.16 47.19 22.13
CA ALA A 93 -39.81 46.07 21.45
C ALA A 93 -38.82 45.15 20.72
N ALA A 94 -37.75 45.73 20.14
CA ALA A 94 -36.67 44.94 19.53
C ALA A 94 -35.84 44.16 20.57
N ALA A 95 -35.72 44.66 21.80
CA ALA A 95 -35.01 43.98 22.89
C ALA A 95 -35.81 42.79 23.47
N ALA A 96 -37.14 42.79 23.36
CA ALA A 96 -37.99 41.71 23.87
C ALA A 96 -38.08 40.48 22.93
N LEU A 97 -37.76 40.64 21.64
CA LEU A 97 -37.70 39.54 20.66
C LEU A 97 -36.28 38.97 20.47
N ALA A 98 -35.27 39.57 21.09
CA ALA A 98 -33.88 39.14 21.02
C ALA A 98 -33.53 37.78 21.69
N PRO A 99 -34.30 37.19 22.65
CA PRO A 99 -33.89 35.91 23.26
C PRO A 99 -34.07 34.68 22.36
N LEU A 100 -34.82 34.78 21.26
CA LEU A 100 -35.12 33.63 20.37
C LEU A 100 -34.22 33.56 19.12
N ALA A 101 -33.33 34.53 18.93
CA ALA A 101 -32.37 34.57 17.83
C ALA A 101 -30.93 34.32 18.33
N VAL A 102 -30.75 33.51 19.37
CA VAL A 102 -29.45 32.83 19.52
C VAL A 102 -29.40 31.84 18.37
N PRO A 103 -28.56 32.03 17.33
CA PRO A 103 -28.27 30.91 16.48
C PRO A 103 -27.70 29.88 17.45
N ARG A 104 -28.43 28.78 17.65
CA ARG A 104 -27.76 27.52 17.86
C ARG A 104 -26.87 27.41 16.64
N LEU A 105 -25.66 27.96 16.74
CA LEU A 105 -24.49 27.40 16.12
C LEU A 105 -24.60 25.94 16.57
N ALA A 106 -25.27 25.14 15.74
CA ALA A 106 -24.83 23.81 15.47
C ALA A 106 -23.36 24.02 15.14
N ARG A 107 -22.52 24.04 16.19
CA ARG A 107 -21.14 23.62 16.07
C ARG A 107 -21.32 22.29 15.40
N ALA A 108 -21.08 22.25 14.09
CA ALA A 108 -20.67 21.04 13.41
C ALA A 108 -19.76 20.37 14.44
N GLN A 109 -20.19 19.22 14.97
CA GLN A 109 -19.53 18.56 16.09
C GLN A 109 -18.20 18.05 15.57
N ALA A 110 -17.29 18.99 15.41
CA ALA A 110 -15.99 18.82 14.82
C ALA A 110 -15.22 17.90 15.75
N ILE A 111 -14.64 16.86 15.18
CA ILE A 111 -13.81 15.94 15.93
C ILE A 111 -12.65 16.73 16.51
N GLY A 112 -12.35 16.52 17.80
CA GLY A 112 -11.33 17.31 18.51
C GLY A 112 -11.72 18.74 18.90
N GLY A 113 -12.98 19.12 18.78
CA GLY A 113 -13.51 20.39 19.28
C GLY A 113 -13.30 21.61 18.37
N SER A 114 -12.65 21.45 17.21
CA SER A 114 -12.47 22.51 16.20
C SER A 114 -12.45 21.94 14.78
N ALA A 115 -13.14 22.60 13.85
CA ALA A 115 -13.21 22.19 12.44
C ALA A 115 -11.84 22.29 11.73
N ASP A 116 -11.01 23.26 12.13
CA ASP A 116 -9.68 23.50 11.55
C ASP A 116 -8.62 22.51 12.04
N ARG A 117 -8.93 21.72 13.07
CA ARG A 117 -8.00 20.73 13.61
C ARG A 117 -8.05 19.48 12.75
N ALA A 118 -6.96 19.23 12.02
CA ALA A 118 -6.83 18.07 11.15
C ALA A 118 -6.91 16.75 11.94
N ILE A 119 -7.60 15.77 11.36
CA ILE A 119 -7.58 14.37 11.80
C ILE A 119 -6.38 13.69 11.14
N ARG A 120 -5.64 12.90 11.90
CA ARG A 120 -4.48 12.15 11.44
C ARG A 120 -4.80 10.68 11.40
N ILE A 121 -4.50 10.01 10.29
CA ILE A 121 -4.47 8.55 10.19
C ILE A 121 -3.00 8.12 10.23
N ILE A 122 -2.59 7.49 11.32
CA ILE A 122 -1.29 6.85 11.43
C ILE A 122 -1.32 5.54 10.65
N ALA A 123 -0.58 5.48 9.55
CA ALA A 123 -0.31 4.28 8.78
C ALA A 123 0.99 3.65 9.29
N PRO A 124 0.97 2.45 9.90
CA PRO A 124 2.14 1.89 10.58
C PRO A 124 3.25 1.36 9.65
N TYR A 125 3.19 1.65 8.34
CA TYR A 125 4.15 1.18 7.35
C TYR A 125 4.59 2.30 6.41
N ASN A 126 5.65 2.03 5.64
CA ASN A 126 6.20 2.94 4.65
C ASN A 126 5.15 3.39 3.61
N ALA A 127 5.37 4.59 3.07
CA ALA A 127 4.58 5.09 1.95
C ALA A 127 4.72 4.18 0.71
N GLY A 128 3.67 4.11 -0.11
CA GLY A 128 3.63 3.28 -1.32
C GLY A 128 3.32 1.80 -1.10
N GLY A 129 3.15 1.35 0.15
CA GLY A 129 2.57 0.05 0.47
C GLY A 129 1.03 0.09 0.51
N ILE A 130 0.39 -1.09 0.58
CA ILE A 130 -1.07 -1.18 0.59
C ILE A 130 -1.72 -0.40 1.75
N THR A 131 -1.12 -0.45 2.94
CA THR A 131 -1.61 0.28 4.12
C THR A 131 -1.64 1.79 3.88
N ASP A 132 -0.63 2.33 3.20
CA ASP A 132 -0.58 3.75 2.84
C ASP A 132 -1.65 4.12 1.81
N LEU A 133 -1.76 3.33 0.74
CA LEU A 133 -2.74 3.57 -0.33
C LEU A 133 -4.18 3.56 0.21
N ILE A 134 -4.53 2.55 1.01
CA ILE A 134 -5.85 2.45 1.64
C ILE A 134 -6.08 3.57 2.65
N SER A 135 -5.06 3.93 3.46
CA SER A 135 -5.17 5.05 4.40
C SER A 135 -5.42 6.38 3.69
N ARG A 136 -4.76 6.63 2.55
CA ARG A 136 -4.97 7.85 1.74
C ARG A 136 -6.34 7.86 1.09
N GLY A 137 -6.82 6.73 0.60
CA GLY A 137 -8.21 6.58 0.17
C GLY A 137 -9.19 6.94 1.30
N MET A 138 -9.00 6.35 2.48
CA MET A 138 -9.85 6.65 3.64
C MET A 138 -9.76 8.11 4.09
N ALA A 139 -8.60 8.76 3.99
CA ALA A 139 -8.46 10.18 4.29
C ALA A 139 -9.35 11.04 3.38
N VAL A 140 -9.39 10.76 2.07
CA VAL A 140 -10.29 11.43 1.12
C VAL A 140 -11.75 11.22 1.51
N GLY A 141 -12.15 9.96 1.75
CA GLY A 141 -13.52 9.62 2.11
C GLY A 141 -13.98 10.28 3.42
N LEU A 142 -13.14 10.24 4.45
CA LEU A 142 -13.41 10.87 5.75
C LEU A 142 -13.45 12.39 5.64
N GLN A 143 -12.55 13.00 4.88
CA GLN A 143 -12.55 14.45 4.67
C GLN A 143 -13.84 14.90 3.99
N SER A 144 -14.30 14.16 2.97
CA SER A 144 -15.57 14.42 2.31
C SER A 144 -16.76 14.31 3.27
N ALA A 145 -16.80 13.25 4.09
CA ALA A 145 -17.91 12.99 5.01
C ALA A 145 -17.93 13.91 6.25
N LEU A 146 -16.77 14.34 6.75
CA LEU A 146 -16.65 15.15 7.97
C LEU A 146 -16.54 16.65 7.70
N GLY A 147 -16.13 17.04 6.49
CA GLY A 147 -15.78 18.43 6.18
C GLY A 147 -14.56 18.94 6.96
N GLN A 148 -13.75 18.04 7.50
CA GLN A 148 -12.51 18.35 8.24
C GLN A 148 -11.30 17.83 7.47
N PRO A 149 -10.14 18.52 7.50
CA PRO A 149 -8.92 18.01 6.88
C PRO A 149 -8.52 16.66 7.49
N VAL A 150 -8.21 15.68 6.64
CA VAL A 150 -7.69 14.38 7.08
C VAL A 150 -6.37 14.11 6.40
N VAL A 151 -5.33 13.83 7.19
CA VAL A 151 -3.96 13.62 6.70
C VAL A 151 -3.46 12.23 7.08
N VAL A 152 -2.64 11.64 6.21
CA VAL A 152 -1.99 10.35 6.47
C VAL A 152 -0.56 10.59 6.89
N GLU A 153 -0.14 9.91 7.95
CA GLU A 153 1.22 9.93 8.46
C GLU A 153 1.77 8.51 8.52
N ASN A 154 2.80 8.25 7.71
CA ASN A 154 3.50 6.97 7.72
C ASN A 154 4.49 6.92 8.88
N ARG A 155 4.31 5.96 9.80
CA ARG A 155 5.22 5.70 10.92
C ARG A 155 5.72 4.24 10.89
N PRO A 156 6.70 3.92 10.02
CA PRO A 156 7.21 2.56 9.86
C PRO A 156 8.09 2.12 11.03
N GLY A 157 8.30 0.80 11.13
CA GLY A 157 9.28 0.20 12.04
C GLY A 157 8.72 -0.97 12.84
N ALA A 158 9.56 -1.99 13.09
CA ALA A 158 9.25 -3.16 13.92
C ALA A 158 7.90 -3.84 13.56
N ASN A 159 7.71 -4.17 12.28
CA ASN A 159 6.46 -4.73 11.75
C ASN A 159 5.19 -3.93 12.15
N GLY A 160 5.30 -2.60 12.05
CA GLY A 160 4.21 -1.67 12.36
C GLY A 160 4.09 -1.25 13.81
N THR A 161 4.85 -1.89 14.71
CA THR A 161 4.79 -1.63 16.16
C THR A 161 5.05 -0.17 16.53
N VAL A 162 5.96 0.51 15.83
CA VAL A 162 6.29 1.92 16.12
C VAL A 162 5.10 2.85 15.88
N GLY A 163 4.42 2.70 14.73
CA GLY A 163 3.26 3.50 14.38
C GLY A 163 2.05 3.18 15.28
N THR A 164 1.80 1.89 15.53
CA THR A 164 0.69 1.46 16.39
C THR A 164 0.88 1.95 17.83
N LEU A 165 2.08 1.85 18.40
CA LEU A 165 2.38 2.39 19.73
C LEU A 165 2.18 3.91 19.80
N ALA A 166 2.60 4.64 18.76
CA ALA A 166 2.38 6.08 18.69
C ALA A 166 0.88 6.44 18.70
N ALA A 167 0.05 5.64 18.02
CA ALA A 167 -1.40 5.80 18.03
C ALA A 167 -2.00 5.48 19.41
N ALA A 168 -1.58 4.38 20.06
CA ALA A 168 -2.03 4.01 21.40
C ALA A 168 -1.80 5.14 22.44
N ARG A 169 -0.68 5.87 22.30
CA ARG A 169 -0.29 6.96 23.20
C ARG A 169 -0.87 8.33 22.83
N ALA A 170 -1.64 8.43 21.74
CA ALA A 170 -2.18 9.69 21.27
C ALA A 170 -3.34 10.21 22.16
N SER A 171 -3.72 11.47 21.93
CA SER A 171 -4.92 12.04 22.55
C SER A 171 -6.17 11.27 22.12
N ALA A 172 -7.00 10.91 23.09
CA ALA A 172 -8.26 10.18 22.87
C ALA A 172 -9.42 11.14 22.50
N ASP A 173 -9.16 12.15 21.69
CA ASP A 173 -10.15 13.16 21.27
C ASP A 173 -10.73 12.90 19.87
N GLY A 174 -10.34 11.78 19.24
CA GLY A 174 -10.74 11.37 17.90
C GLY A 174 -9.92 11.99 16.76
N THR A 175 -8.97 12.88 17.05
CA THR A 175 -8.13 13.52 16.01
C THR A 175 -6.92 12.67 15.60
N THR A 176 -6.66 11.57 16.30
CA THR A 176 -5.65 10.59 15.90
C THR A 176 -6.30 9.23 15.77
N LEU A 177 -6.25 8.69 14.55
CA LEU A 177 -6.69 7.36 14.19
C LEU A 177 -5.46 6.53 13.80
N THR A 178 -5.62 5.22 13.75
CA THR A 178 -4.63 4.32 13.15
C THR A 178 -5.30 3.38 12.17
N MET A 179 -4.60 3.12 11.07
CA MET A 179 -4.93 2.02 10.17
C MET A 179 -4.36 0.74 10.77
N GLY A 180 -5.19 0.02 11.51
CA GLY A 180 -4.88 -1.30 12.01
C GLY A 180 -4.90 -2.31 10.86
N ILE A 181 -3.91 -3.20 10.86
CA ILE A 181 -3.83 -4.30 9.91
C ILE A 181 -3.62 -5.63 10.63
N THR A 182 -3.83 -6.74 9.92
CA THR A 182 -3.62 -8.12 10.40
C THR A 182 -2.34 -8.29 11.21
N ASP A 183 -1.21 -7.76 10.72
CA ASP A 183 0.07 -7.86 11.42
C ASP A 183 0.01 -7.21 12.81
N THR A 184 -0.41 -5.95 12.87
CA THR A 184 -0.40 -5.12 14.10
C THR A 184 -1.50 -5.46 15.11
N PHE A 185 -2.63 -6.05 14.68
CA PHE A 185 -3.80 -6.30 15.54
C PHE A 185 -4.20 -7.78 15.66
N ALA A 186 -3.44 -8.70 15.05
CA ALA A 186 -3.62 -10.14 15.22
C ALA A 186 -2.32 -10.91 15.44
N ILE A 187 -1.27 -10.63 14.65
CA ILE A 187 -0.08 -11.48 14.61
C ILE A 187 1.00 -11.05 15.60
N ASN A 188 1.30 -9.74 15.69
CA ASN A 188 2.46 -9.23 16.44
C ASN A 188 2.47 -9.65 17.91
N ARG A 189 1.29 -9.77 18.53
CA ARG A 189 1.16 -10.22 19.92
C ARG A 189 1.65 -11.66 20.17
N SER A 190 1.66 -12.47 19.12
CA SER A 190 2.05 -13.87 19.16
C SER A 190 3.47 -14.08 18.65
N THR A 191 4.02 -13.13 17.88
CA THR A 191 5.39 -13.23 17.35
C THR A 191 6.42 -12.48 18.19
N PHE A 192 6.10 -11.30 18.73
CA PHE A 192 7.01 -10.55 19.61
C PHE A 192 6.97 -11.10 21.02
N ARG A 193 8.14 -11.37 21.62
CA ARG A 193 8.21 -11.74 23.05
C ARG A 193 7.65 -10.66 23.98
N GLN A 194 7.86 -9.39 23.60
CA GLN A 194 7.34 -8.23 24.32
C GLN A 194 6.79 -7.23 23.30
N LEU A 195 5.47 -7.10 23.25
CA LEU A 195 4.80 -6.09 22.45
C LEU A 195 4.55 -4.85 23.32
N PRO A 196 4.97 -3.63 22.92
CA PRO A 196 4.91 -2.44 23.75
C PRO A 196 3.52 -1.77 23.80
N TYR A 197 2.50 -2.40 23.22
CA TYR A 197 1.10 -1.97 23.26
C TYR A 197 0.19 -3.20 23.38
N ASN A 198 -1.02 -2.98 23.87
CA ASN A 198 -2.09 -3.96 23.90
C ASN A 198 -3.09 -3.68 22.77
N ASP A 199 -3.12 -4.55 21.77
CA ASP A 199 -3.97 -4.45 20.58
C ASP A 199 -5.48 -4.54 20.84
N GLU A 200 -5.89 -4.90 22.07
CA GLU A 200 -7.28 -4.94 22.51
C GLU A 200 -7.61 -3.82 23.51
N ALA A 201 -6.75 -3.58 24.49
CA ALA A 201 -7.04 -2.64 25.58
C ALA A 201 -6.68 -1.19 25.26
N ASP A 202 -5.74 -0.94 24.34
CA ASP A 202 -5.27 0.42 24.04
C ASP A 202 -6.05 1.09 22.89
N PHE A 203 -6.98 0.36 22.26
CA PHE A 203 -7.70 0.82 21.07
C PHE A 203 -9.22 0.67 21.15
N ALA A 204 -9.92 1.65 20.59
CA ALA A 204 -11.35 1.63 20.33
C ALA A 204 -11.58 1.33 18.83
N PRO A 205 -12.30 0.26 18.47
CA PRO A 205 -12.61 -0.06 17.08
C PRO A 205 -13.54 1.00 16.46
N ILE A 206 -13.32 1.31 15.18
CA ILE A 206 -14.19 2.22 14.41
C ILE A 206 -14.94 1.42 13.36
N THR A 207 -14.26 0.89 12.34
CA THR A 207 -14.88 0.10 11.27
C THR A 207 -13.84 -0.76 10.59
N MET A 208 -14.24 -1.96 10.16
CA MET A 208 -13.53 -2.66 9.10
C MET A 208 -13.56 -1.80 7.83
N VAL A 209 -12.45 -1.75 7.10
CA VAL A 209 -12.30 -0.96 5.87
C VAL A 209 -12.35 -1.90 4.68
N THR A 210 -11.49 -2.91 4.66
CA THR A 210 -11.42 -3.87 3.56
C THR A 210 -10.63 -5.11 3.94
N ARG A 211 -10.87 -6.20 3.22
CA ARG A 211 -9.98 -7.37 3.17
C ARG A 211 -9.37 -7.49 1.80
N VAL A 212 -8.10 -7.87 1.78
CA VAL A 212 -7.29 -7.97 0.58
C VAL A 212 -6.62 -9.34 0.56
N PRO A 213 -7.01 -10.22 -0.35
CA PRO A 213 -6.44 -11.56 -0.45
C PRO A 213 -4.97 -11.53 -0.86
N PHE A 214 -4.24 -12.57 -0.49
CA PHE A 214 -2.88 -12.80 -0.98
C PHE A 214 -2.85 -13.59 -2.28
N ALA A 215 -1.76 -13.37 -3.02
CA ALA A 215 -1.32 -14.13 -4.16
C ALA A 215 0.11 -14.60 -3.94
N LEU A 216 0.41 -15.81 -4.42
CA LEU A 216 1.79 -16.25 -4.62
C LEU A 216 2.28 -15.73 -5.96
N MET A 217 3.28 -14.85 -5.91
CA MET A 217 3.95 -14.26 -7.05
C MET A 217 5.34 -14.84 -7.21
N VAL A 218 5.77 -15.04 -8.46
CA VAL A 218 7.12 -15.50 -8.84
C VAL A 218 7.70 -14.53 -9.86
N GLY A 219 8.98 -14.19 -9.73
CA GLY A 219 9.67 -13.30 -10.67
C GLY A 219 9.73 -13.87 -12.09
N ALA A 220 9.77 -12.99 -13.10
CA ALA A 220 9.85 -13.40 -14.50
C ALA A 220 11.20 -14.07 -14.85
N HIS A 221 12.24 -13.85 -14.06
CA HIS A 221 13.55 -14.50 -14.21
C HIS A 221 13.47 -16.03 -14.00
N GLN A 222 12.48 -16.52 -13.27
CA GLN A 222 12.27 -17.94 -12.99
C GLN A 222 11.58 -18.68 -14.15
N LYS A 223 12.27 -18.81 -15.28
CA LYS A 223 11.71 -19.33 -16.54
C LYS A 223 11.07 -20.72 -16.44
N ASN A 224 11.55 -21.56 -15.53
CA ASN A 224 11.06 -22.94 -15.34
C ASN A 224 9.79 -23.06 -14.49
N ILE A 225 9.35 -21.96 -13.88
CA ILE A 225 8.20 -21.91 -12.98
C ILE A 225 7.08 -21.17 -13.67
N THR A 226 6.10 -21.86 -14.25
CA THR A 226 4.97 -21.26 -14.97
C THR A 226 3.65 -21.34 -14.21
N ASP A 227 3.59 -22.20 -13.20
CA ASP A 227 2.41 -22.51 -12.41
C ASP A 227 2.81 -23.03 -11.02
N PHE A 228 1.83 -23.32 -10.18
CA PHE A 228 2.10 -23.83 -8.83
C PHE A 228 2.79 -25.19 -8.81
N ALA A 229 2.46 -26.10 -9.74
CA ALA A 229 3.04 -27.44 -9.78
C ALA A 229 4.54 -27.40 -10.13
N SER A 230 4.91 -26.58 -11.11
CA SER A 230 6.30 -26.29 -11.48
C SER A 230 7.06 -25.57 -10.38
N PHE A 231 6.41 -24.65 -9.66
CA PHE A 231 6.97 -24.01 -8.47
C PHE A 231 7.34 -25.04 -7.39
N VAL A 232 6.41 -25.91 -7.00
CA VAL A 232 6.64 -26.94 -5.97
C VAL A 232 7.73 -27.92 -6.42
N ARG A 233 7.72 -28.33 -7.69
CA ARG A 233 8.76 -29.21 -8.25
C ARG A 233 10.15 -28.57 -8.19
N GLU A 234 10.27 -27.29 -8.52
CA GLU A 234 11.55 -26.58 -8.46
C GLU A 234 12.01 -26.41 -7.00
N ALA A 235 11.10 -26.01 -6.11
CA ALA A 235 11.38 -25.79 -4.69
C ALA A 235 11.85 -27.06 -3.95
N LYS A 236 11.45 -28.25 -4.42
CA LYS A 236 11.86 -29.54 -3.85
C LYS A 236 13.26 -29.99 -4.27
N LYS A 237 13.90 -29.35 -5.24
CA LYS A 237 15.26 -29.69 -5.63
C LYS A 237 16.22 -29.20 -4.57
N GLU A 238 17.05 -30.09 -4.02
CA GLU A 238 18.04 -29.74 -3.00
C GLU A 238 19.01 -28.63 -3.45
N SER A 239 19.32 -28.57 -4.75
CA SER A 239 20.19 -27.57 -5.36
C SER A 239 19.54 -26.21 -5.62
N ALA A 240 18.20 -26.10 -5.49
CA ALA A 240 17.42 -24.93 -5.90
C ALA A 240 16.49 -24.46 -4.78
N ARG A 241 17.04 -24.21 -3.58
CA ARG A 241 16.30 -23.56 -2.49
C ARG A 241 15.79 -22.20 -2.96
N LEU A 242 14.52 -22.14 -3.32
CA LEU A 242 13.90 -20.91 -3.79
C LEU A 242 13.90 -19.87 -2.65
N SER A 243 14.28 -18.66 -3.02
CA SER A 243 14.25 -17.52 -2.12
C SER A 243 12.86 -16.89 -2.10
N HIS A 244 12.46 -16.40 -0.94
CA HIS A 244 11.16 -15.81 -0.72
C HIS A 244 11.24 -14.50 0.05
N ALA A 245 10.69 -13.43 -0.53
CA ALA A 245 10.62 -12.13 0.08
C ALA A 245 9.41 -12.02 1.01
N SER A 246 9.55 -11.28 2.09
CA SER A 246 8.44 -10.83 2.93
C SER A 246 8.69 -9.40 3.40
N TRP A 247 7.74 -8.77 4.08
CA TRP A 247 7.95 -7.48 4.75
C TRP A 247 8.35 -7.58 6.22
N GLY A 248 8.97 -8.69 6.60
CA GLY A 248 9.56 -8.87 7.92
C GLY A 248 9.38 -10.30 8.44
N VAL A 249 10.25 -10.68 9.36
CA VAL A 249 10.05 -11.91 10.14
C VAL A 249 8.74 -11.80 10.91
N GLY A 250 7.96 -12.88 10.90
CA GLY A 250 6.64 -12.93 11.53
C GLY A 250 5.56 -12.07 10.88
N SER A 251 5.81 -11.47 9.71
CA SER A 251 4.74 -10.85 8.91
C SER A 251 3.75 -11.90 8.39
N SER A 252 2.51 -11.50 8.13
CA SER A 252 1.49 -12.35 7.48
C SER A 252 1.98 -12.96 6.15
N SER A 253 2.79 -12.25 5.37
CA SER A 253 3.45 -12.79 4.17
C SER A 253 4.39 -13.94 4.48
N HIS A 254 5.28 -13.75 5.47
CA HIS A 254 6.19 -14.80 5.90
C HIS A 254 5.43 -16.03 6.40
N LEU A 255 4.42 -15.85 7.26
CA LEU A 255 3.62 -16.94 7.80
C LEU A 255 2.82 -17.68 6.71
N ALA A 256 2.23 -16.95 5.77
CA ALA A 256 1.46 -17.53 4.67
C ALA A 256 2.36 -18.38 3.76
N PHE A 257 3.57 -17.93 3.45
CA PHE A 257 4.50 -18.72 2.65
C PHE A 257 5.09 -19.91 3.42
N GLU A 258 5.36 -19.75 4.72
CA GLU A 258 5.77 -20.86 5.58
C GLU A 258 4.72 -21.98 5.56
N PHE A 259 3.44 -21.62 5.62
CA PHE A 259 2.34 -22.58 5.52
C PHE A 259 2.37 -23.34 4.19
N VAL A 260 2.55 -22.64 3.06
CA VAL A 260 2.67 -23.26 1.73
C VAL A 260 3.87 -24.22 1.68
N ALA A 261 5.03 -23.78 2.16
CA ALA A 261 6.26 -24.57 2.17
C ALA A 261 6.10 -25.86 2.99
N ARG A 262 5.53 -25.75 4.19
CA ARG A 262 5.25 -26.91 5.06
C ARG A 262 4.20 -27.84 4.48
N SER A 263 3.10 -27.29 3.95
CA SER A 263 2.02 -28.07 3.34
C SER A 263 2.51 -28.87 2.13
N GLN A 264 3.45 -28.33 1.37
CA GLN A 264 3.98 -28.98 0.17
C GLN A 264 5.28 -29.75 0.43
N GLY A 265 5.90 -29.61 1.61
CA GLY A 265 7.11 -30.31 2.01
C GLY A 265 8.35 -29.88 1.20
N PHE A 266 8.63 -28.58 1.15
CA PHE A 266 9.86 -28.05 0.56
C PHE A 266 10.58 -27.06 1.49
N GLU A 267 11.89 -26.91 1.29
CA GLU A 267 12.69 -25.91 1.98
C GLU A 267 12.80 -24.62 1.16
N LYS A 268 13.07 -23.52 1.84
CA LYS A 268 13.05 -22.15 1.30
C LYS A 268 14.09 -21.29 1.99
N LEU A 269 14.58 -20.29 1.28
CA LEU A 269 15.38 -19.22 1.86
C LEU A 269 14.50 -18.00 2.10
N HIS A 270 14.20 -17.68 3.36
CA HIS A 270 13.45 -16.46 3.69
C HIS A 270 14.36 -15.24 3.65
N VAL A 271 13.95 -14.21 2.91
CA VAL A 271 14.64 -12.92 2.79
C VAL A 271 13.70 -11.82 3.31
N PRO A 272 13.85 -11.35 4.56
CA PRO A 272 13.00 -10.31 5.12
C PRO A 272 13.38 -8.92 4.60
N PHE A 273 12.40 -8.15 4.15
CA PHE A 273 12.54 -6.74 3.78
C PHE A 273 11.84 -5.84 4.81
N PRO A 274 12.22 -4.55 4.91
CA PRO A 274 11.61 -3.63 5.87
C PRO A 274 10.15 -3.24 5.53
N ALA A 275 9.67 -3.53 4.31
CA ALA A 275 8.30 -3.29 3.87
C ALA A 275 7.97 -4.10 2.61
N GLN A 276 6.69 -4.11 2.23
CA GLN A 276 6.18 -4.82 1.06
C GLN A 276 6.85 -4.33 -0.25
N ALA A 277 6.90 -3.01 -0.46
CA ALA A 277 7.39 -2.44 -1.72
C ALA A 277 8.86 -2.81 -2.05
N PRO A 278 9.83 -2.71 -1.11
CA PRO A 278 11.19 -3.21 -1.35
C PRO A 278 11.26 -4.70 -1.70
N GLY A 279 10.46 -5.55 -1.03
CA GLY A 279 10.41 -6.98 -1.33
C GLY A 279 9.86 -7.26 -2.73
N MET A 280 8.82 -6.55 -3.14
CA MET A 280 8.28 -6.60 -4.50
C MET A 280 9.32 -6.21 -5.56
N GLN A 281 10.07 -5.13 -5.31
CA GLN A 281 11.12 -4.70 -6.23
C GLN A 281 12.26 -5.71 -6.32
N ALA A 282 12.63 -6.35 -5.21
CA ALA A 282 13.65 -7.40 -5.23
C ALA A 282 13.22 -8.61 -6.08
N VAL A 283 11.94 -9.00 -6.04
CA VAL A 283 11.41 -10.04 -6.93
C VAL A 283 11.42 -9.59 -8.39
N ALA A 284 10.95 -8.37 -8.67
CA ALA A 284 10.95 -7.82 -10.02
C ALA A 284 12.37 -7.68 -10.62
N ALA A 285 13.37 -7.43 -9.78
CA ALA A 285 14.78 -7.32 -10.17
C ALA A 285 15.51 -8.66 -10.24
N GLY A 286 14.85 -9.78 -9.91
CA GLY A 286 15.46 -11.10 -9.91
C GLY A 286 16.43 -11.38 -8.76
N GLN A 287 16.39 -10.57 -7.69
CA GLN A 287 17.20 -10.77 -6.48
C GLN A 287 16.57 -11.83 -5.56
N VAL A 288 15.25 -12.00 -5.64
CA VAL A 288 14.48 -12.98 -4.87
C VAL A 288 13.46 -13.65 -5.79
N ASP A 289 13.15 -14.92 -5.56
CA ASP A 289 12.40 -15.71 -6.55
C ASP A 289 10.89 -15.54 -6.44
N SER A 290 10.37 -15.39 -5.23
CA SER A 290 8.93 -15.36 -4.97
C SER A 290 8.55 -14.44 -3.82
N MET A 291 7.27 -14.11 -3.74
CA MET A 291 6.69 -13.37 -2.62
C MET A 291 5.20 -13.72 -2.48
N MET A 292 4.72 -13.79 -1.24
CA MET A 292 3.30 -13.89 -0.91
C MET A 292 2.85 -12.50 -0.51
N LEU A 293 1.90 -11.91 -1.23
CA LEU A 293 1.55 -10.49 -1.08
C LEU A 293 0.13 -10.20 -1.57
N PRO A 294 -0.44 -9.03 -1.23
CA PRO A 294 -1.73 -8.60 -1.76
C PRO A 294 -1.83 -8.71 -3.29
N VAL A 295 -2.96 -9.23 -3.77
CA VAL A 295 -3.17 -9.53 -5.20
C VAL A 295 -2.95 -8.31 -6.09
N GLY A 296 -3.40 -7.11 -5.73
CA GLY A 296 -3.18 -5.92 -6.56
C GLY A 296 -1.71 -5.55 -6.72
N GLY A 297 -0.91 -5.70 -5.66
CA GLY A 297 0.54 -5.54 -5.72
C GLY A 297 1.18 -6.55 -6.68
N ALA A 298 0.80 -7.83 -6.56
CA ALA A 298 1.26 -8.87 -7.46
C ALA A 298 0.85 -8.60 -8.92
N ASN A 299 -0.39 -8.14 -9.12
CA ASN A 299 -0.96 -7.88 -10.43
C ASN A 299 -0.25 -6.71 -11.14
N SER A 300 0.15 -5.67 -10.40
CA SER A 300 0.91 -4.56 -10.97
C SER A 300 2.21 -5.02 -11.65
N LEU A 301 2.95 -5.96 -11.03
CA LEU A 301 4.17 -6.51 -11.61
C LEU A 301 3.89 -7.56 -12.71
N ALA A 302 2.77 -8.27 -12.61
CA ALA A 302 2.37 -9.27 -13.59
C ALA A 302 1.95 -8.65 -14.91
N VAL A 303 1.17 -7.56 -14.88
CA VAL A 303 0.77 -6.79 -16.07
C VAL A 303 2.00 -6.19 -16.77
N ASP A 304 3.00 -5.74 -15.99
CA ASP A 304 4.28 -5.25 -16.51
C ASP A 304 5.19 -6.38 -17.06
N GLY A 305 4.80 -7.65 -16.94
CA GLY A 305 5.60 -8.80 -17.36
C GLY A 305 6.84 -9.08 -16.51
N ARG A 306 7.00 -8.40 -15.36
CA ARG A 306 8.15 -8.55 -14.45
C ARG A 306 7.98 -9.68 -13.44
N ALA A 307 6.75 -10.16 -13.27
CA ALA A 307 6.42 -11.29 -12.42
C ALA A 307 5.23 -12.07 -12.99
N ARG A 308 4.88 -13.20 -12.34
CA ARG A 308 3.69 -14.00 -12.62
C ARG A 308 2.99 -14.35 -11.33
N ILE A 309 1.67 -14.35 -11.35
CA ILE A 309 0.85 -14.85 -10.23
C ILE A 309 0.52 -16.31 -10.52
N ILE A 310 0.86 -17.20 -9.59
CA ILE A 310 0.72 -18.65 -9.79
C ILE A 310 -0.31 -19.33 -8.87
N ALA A 311 -0.73 -18.65 -7.79
CA ALA A 311 -1.81 -19.13 -6.92
C ALA A 311 -2.43 -17.98 -6.11
N LEU A 312 -3.70 -18.13 -5.72
CA LEU A 312 -4.41 -17.20 -4.83
C LEU A 312 -4.66 -17.84 -3.46
N ALA A 313 -4.37 -17.14 -2.37
CA ALA A 313 -4.72 -17.55 -1.02
C ALA A 313 -6.13 -17.06 -0.64
N HIS A 314 -7.12 -17.41 -1.45
CA HIS A 314 -8.51 -16.99 -1.27
C HIS A 314 -9.45 -18.19 -1.49
N PRO A 315 -10.66 -18.24 -0.90
CA PRO A 315 -11.56 -19.38 -1.06
C PRO A 315 -12.07 -19.56 -2.50
N GLN A 316 -12.00 -18.49 -3.31
CA GLN A 316 -12.50 -18.44 -4.68
C GLN A 316 -11.55 -17.65 -5.56
N ARG A 317 -11.59 -17.88 -6.87
CA ARG A 317 -10.84 -17.06 -7.84
C ARG A 317 -11.31 -15.61 -7.81
N ILE A 318 -10.42 -14.70 -8.21
CA ILE A 318 -10.64 -13.25 -8.10
C ILE A 318 -10.77 -12.67 -9.51
N GLU A 319 -11.75 -11.80 -9.70
CA GLU A 319 -12.07 -11.18 -11.00
C GLU A 319 -10.89 -10.39 -11.59
N LEU A 320 -10.03 -9.80 -10.75
CA LEU A 320 -8.83 -9.09 -11.20
C LEU A 320 -7.84 -10.02 -11.94
N VAL A 321 -7.84 -11.31 -11.61
CA VAL A 321 -6.92 -12.34 -12.12
C VAL A 321 -7.64 -13.68 -12.31
N PRO A 322 -8.65 -13.74 -13.20
CA PRO A 322 -9.64 -14.83 -13.21
C PRO A 322 -9.05 -16.18 -13.65
N GLY A 323 -7.94 -16.16 -14.39
CA GLY A 323 -7.22 -17.35 -14.83
C GLY A 323 -6.37 -18.01 -13.75
N VAL A 324 -6.14 -17.36 -12.61
CA VAL A 324 -5.25 -17.87 -11.56
C VAL A 324 -6.04 -18.79 -10.61
N PRO A 325 -5.60 -20.05 -10.38
CA PRO A 325 -6.22 -20.94 -9.43
C PRO A 325 -5.98 -20.51 -7.97
N THR A 326 -6.86 -20.92 -7.08
CA THR A 326 -6.66 -20.81 -5.64
C THR A 326 -5.73 -21.91 -5.11
N LEU A 327 -5.08 -21.65 -3.98
CA LEU A 327 -4.30 -22.66 -3.26
C LEU A 327 -5.19 -23.84 -2.83
N ALA A 328 -6.46 -23.60 -2.49
CA ALA A 328 -7.41 -24.63 -2.14
C ALA A 328 -7.70 -25.59 -3.33
N GLU A 329 -7.90 -25.06 -4.54
CA GLU A 329 -8.01 -25.86 -5.77
C GLU A 329 -6.74 -26.68 -6.05
N LEU A 330 -5.59 -26.24 -5.55
CA LEU A 330 -4.28 -26.86 -5.72
C LEU A 330 -3.89 -27.80 -4.55
N GLY A 331 -4.82 -28.07 -3.63
CA GLY A 331 -4.62 -28.98 -2.50
C GLY A 331 -3.89 -28.38 -1.29
N VAL A 332 -3.76 -27.05 -1.23
CA VAL A 332 -3.23 -26.32 -0.07
C VAL A 332 -4.38 -25.57 0.61
N PRO A 333 -4.81 -25.97 1.83
CA PRO A 333 -5.96 -25.38 2.51
C PRO A 333 -5.63 -24.02 3.16
N LEU A 334 -5.13 -23.07 2.37
CA LEU A 334 -4.78 -21.72 2.80
C LEU A 334 -5.71 -20.69 2.16
N SER A 335 -6.48 -20.01 3.00
CA SER A 335 -7.21 -18.80 2.66
C SER A 335 -6.78 -17.71 3.63
N THR A 336 -6.01 -16.74 3.15
CA THR A 336 -5.47 -15.67 3.99
C THR A 336 -5.21 -14.39 3.19
N GLY A 337 -5.07 -13.29 3.91
CA GLY A 337 -4.81 -11.99 3.32
C GLY A 337 -4.59 -10.97 4.41
N LEU A 338 -4.64 -9.70 4.01
CA LEU A 338 -4.72 -8.60 4.94
C LEU A 338 -6.16 -8.23 5.16
N TRP A 339 -6.47 -7.84 6.38
CA TRP A 339 -7.60 -6.98 6.67
C TRP A 339 -7.06 -5.65 7.16
N LEU A 340 -7.77 -4.58 6.83
CA LEU A 340 -7.45 -3.22 7.22
C LEU A 340 -8.67 -2.63 7.91
N ALA A 341 -8.46 -1.98 9.04
CA ALA A 341 -9.53 -1.41 9.84
C ALA A 341 -9.07 -0.12 10.54
N LEU A 342 -10.01 0.78 10.80
CA LEU A 342 -9.74 2.01 11.54
C LEU A 342 -9.95 1.79 13.04
N PHE A 343 -9.00 2.29 13.83
CA PHE A 343 -9.07 2.33 15.28
C PHE A 343 -8.72 3.74 15.79
N ALA A 344 -9.22 4.08 16.97
CA ALA A 344 -8.81 5.25 17.75
C ALA A 344 -8.21 4.80 19.09
N PRO A 345 -7.58 5.68 19.87
CA PRO A 345 -7.17 5.37 21.25
C PRO A 345 -8.38 4.92 22.10
N ALA A 346 -8.17 3.96 23.00
CA ALA A 346 -9.23 3.29 23.77
C ALA A 346 -10.21 4.23 24.49
N ARG A 347 -9.72 5.36 25.02
CA ARG A 347 -10.53 6.30 25.79
C ARG A 347 -11.32 7.31 24.96
N THR A 348 -11.37 7.12 23.64
CA THR A 348 -12.09 8.03 22.75
C THR A 348 -13.59 7.96 23.06
N PRO A 349 -14.28 9.09 23.28
CA PRO A 349 -15.68 9.07 23.70
C PRO A 349 -16.57 8.27 22.74
N PRO A 350 -17.53 7.47 23.24
CA PRO A 350 -18.39 6.64 22.39
C PRO A 350 -19.11 7.42 21.29
N ALA A 351 -19.56 8.65 21.57
CA ALA A 351 -20.19 9.52 20.58
C ALA A 351 -19.24 9.91 19.43
N VAL A 352 -17.94 10.08 19.73
CA VAL A 352 -16.91 10.37 18.72
C VAL A 352 -16.64 9.12 17.87
N ILE A 353 -16.57 7.94 18.49
CA ILE A 353 -16.45 6.66 17.75
C ILE A 353 -17.64 6.44 16.82
N ALA A 354 -18.86 6.67 17.30
CA ALA A 354 -20.07 6.54 16.49
C ALA A 354 -20.03 7.48 15.27
N ARG A 355 -19.62 8.74 15.47
CA ARG A 355 -19.49 9.72 14.38
C ARG A 355 -18.41 9.33 13.37
N LEU A 356 -17.25 8.85 13.84
CA LEU A 356 -16.16 8.37 12.99
C LEU A 356 -16.57 7.10 12.22
N ASN A 357 -17.33 6.19 12.82
CA ASN A 357 -17.87 5.02 12.15
C ASN A 357 -18.82 5.44 11.03
N GLU A 358 -19.80 6.30 11.32
CA GLU A 358 -20.74 6.81 10.32
C GLU A 358 -20.00 7.46 9.14
N ALA A 359 -19.06 8.36 9.43
CA ALA A 359 -18.28 9.04 8.39
C ALA A 359 -17.38 8.11 7.60
N ALA A 360 -16.75 7.12 8.23
CA ALA A 360 -15.92 6.14 7.53
C ALA A 360 -16.76 5.25 6.61
N ARG A 361 -17.94 4.81 7.08
CA ARG A 361 -18.88 4.01 6.28
C ARG A 361 -19.42 4.77 5.08
N GLU A 362 -19.67 6.07 5.23
CA GLU A 362 -20.02 6.94 4.10
C GLU A 362 -18.83 7.13 3.15
N GLY A 363 -17.65 7.43 3.69
CA GLY A 363 -16.42 7.60 2.89
C GLY A 363 -16.05 6.36 2.07
N LEU A 364 -16.38 5.16 2.55
CA LEU A 364 -16.19 3.90 1.81
C LEU A 364 -17.05 3.78 0.55
N ARG A 365 -18.11 4.60 0.41
CA ARG A 365 -18.94 4.68 -0.80
C ARG A 365 -18.41 5.67 -1.82
N HIS A 366 -17.42 6.49 -1.46
CA HIS A 366 -16.86 7.50 -2.34
C HIS A 366 -16.11 6.84 -3.51
N GLU A 367 -16.38 7.28 -4.75
CA GLU A 367 -15.89 6.61 -5.97
C GLU A 367 -14.37 6.50 -6.02
N GLN A 368 -13.65 7.55 -5.61
CA GLN A 368 -12.18 7.52 -5.54
C GLN A 368 -11.67 6.46 -4.56
N VAL A 369 -12.36 6.23 -3.45
CA VAL A 369 -11.98 5.22 -2.45
C VAL A 369 -12.20 3.83 -3.02
N ILE A 370 -13.34 3.60 -3.65
CA ILE A 370 -13.65 2.33 -4.34
C ILE A 370 -12.62 2.06 -5.44
N GLY A 371 -12.21 3.09 -6.20
CA GLY A 371 -11.17 2.98 -7.23
C GLY A 371 -9.83 2.47 -6.68
N VAL A 372 -9.38 3.04 -5.56
CA VAL A 372 -8.16 2.58 -4.87
C VAL A 372 -8.30 1.11 -4.44
N PHE A 373 -9.46 0.71 -3.92
CA PHE A 373 -9.64 -0.64 -3.37
C PHE A 373 -9.68 -1.69 -4.48
N ARG A 374 -10.38 -1.38 -5.59
CA ARG A 374 -10.43 -2.25 -6.79
C ARG A 374 -9.04 -2.54 -7.34
N GLN A 375 -8.17 -1.53 -7.41
CA GLN A 375 -6.77 -1.72 -7.84
C GLN A 375 -5.99 -2.69 -6.94
N GLN A 376 -6.42 -2.85 -5.69
CA GLN A 376 -5.79 -3.75 -4.72
C GLN A 376 -6.47 -5.13 -4.64
N ALA A 377 -7.52 -5.39 -5.43
CA ALA A 377 -8.46 -6.50 -5.22
C ALA A 377 -9.13 -6.48 -3.83
N GLY A 378 -9.20 -5.31 -3.20
CA GLY A 378 -9.93 -5.08 -1.97
C GLY A 378 -11.40 -4.80 -2.26
N VAL A 379 -12.27 -5.34 -1.41
CA VAL A 379 -13.70 -5.02 -1.38
C VAL A 379 -13.98 -4.22 -0.12
N PRO A 380 -14.64 -3.05 -0.19
CA PRO A 380 -15.11 -2.34 1.00
C PRO A 380 -15.96 -3.26 1.88
N GLU A 381 -15.60 -3.38 3.16
CA GLU A 381 -16.32 -4.23 4.11
C GLU A 381 -16.61 -3.43 5.39
N PRO A 382 -17.47 -2.39 5.32
CA PRO A 382 -17.81 -1.58 6.48
C PRO A 382 -18.49 -2.44 7.57
N SER A 383 -18.14 -2.20 8.83
CA SER A 383 -18.72 -2.89 9.98
C SER A 383 -19.18 -1.89 11.06
N THR A 384 -19.89 -2.37 12.07
CA THR A 384 -19.99 -1.65 13.34
C THR A 384 -18.69 -1.79 14.16
N PRO A 385 -18.47 -0.94 15.18
CA PRO A 385 -17.37 -1.12 16.14
C PRO A 385 -17.39 -2.49 16.83
N GLU A 386 -18.56 -2.99 17.19
CA GLU A 386 -18.75 -4.27 17.89
C GLU A 386 -18.42 -5.46 16.99
N GLU A 387 -18.86 -5.41 15.73
CA GLU A 387 -18.52 -6.41 14.71
C GLU A 387 -17.01 -6.47 14.48
N LEU A 388 -16.35 -5.31 14.37
CA LEU A 388 -14.89 -5.25 14.24
C LEU A 388 -14.19 -5.82 15.48
N ALA A 389 -14.67 -5.50 16.68
CA ALA A 389 -14.10 -6.04 17.92
C ALA A 389 -14.22 -7.57 17.98
N ALA A 390 -15.37 -8.11 17.59
CA ALA A 390 -15.59 -9.56 17.54
C ALA A 390 -14.70 -10.23 16.49
N PHE A 391 -14.58 -9.63 15.30
CA PHE A 391 -13.69 -10.10 14.25
C PHE A 391 -12.22 -10.12 14.71
N ALA A 392 -11.73 -9.02 15.28
CA ALA A 392 -10.35 -8.91 15.71
C ALA A 392 -10.00 -9.93 16.82
N ARG A 393 -10.92 -10.21 17.75
CA ARG A 393 -10.75 -11.29 18.76
C ARG A 393 -10.57 -12.65 18.11
N LYS A 394 -11.40 -12.98 17.10
CA LYS A 394 -11.31 -14.24 16.37
C LYS A 394 -9.98 -14.35 15.61
N GLU A 395 -9.58 -13.29 14.92
CA GLU A 395 -8.33 -13.25 14.18
C GLU A 395 -7.12 -13.45 15.08
N ARG A 396 -7.09 -12.79 16.25
CA ARG A 396 -6.02 -12.99 17.25
C ARG A 396 -5.87 -14.45 17.65
N ALA A 397 -6.98 -15.12 17.97
CA ALA A 397 -6.96 -16.52 18.37
C ALA A 397 -6.46 -17.43 17.23
N GLN A 398 -6.93 -17.19 16.01
CA GLN A 398 -6.52 -17.96 14.83
C GLN A 398 -5.02 -17.79 14.54
N TRP A 399 -4.52 -16.55 14.54
CA TRP A 399 -3.11 -16.29 14.25
C TRP A 399 -2.16 -16.73 15.36
N ALA A 400 -2.60 -16.72 16.63
CA ALA A 400 -1.82 -17.30 17.71
C ALA A 400 -1.53 -18.79 17.49
N GLU A 401 -2.51 -19.53 16.99
CA GLU A 401 -2.33 -20.95 16.67
C GLU A 401 -1.36 -21.16 15.51
N VAL A 402 -1.52 -20.40 14.41
CA VAL A 402 -0.62 -20.46 13.24
C VAL A 402 0.82 -20.16 13.63
N VAL A 403 1.06 -19.13 14.45
CA VAL A 403 2.41 -18.77 14.90
C VAL A 403 3.02 -19.86 15.77
N ARG A 404 2.23 -20.42 16.70
CA ARG A 404 2.65 -21.54 17.56
C ARG A 404 3.06 -22.76 16.74
N GLU A 405 2.25 -23.13 15.76
CA GLU A 405 2.53 -24.26 14.87
C GLU A 405 3.75 -24.02 13.99
N ALA A 406 4.01 -22.78 13.57
CA ALA A 406 5.16 -22.40 12.75
C ALA A 406 6.47 -22.29 13.55
N GLY A 407 6.40 -22.21 14.89
CA GLY A 407 7.58 -22.04 15.75
C GLY A 407 8.29 -20.71 15.53
N ILE A 408 7.59 -19.69 15.03
CA ILE A 408 8.16 -18.38 14.70
C ILE A 408 8.08 -17.47 15.93
N SER A 409 9.22 -16.89 16.31
CA SER A 409 9.29 -15.85 17.33
C SER A 409 10.27 -14.75 16.92
N ILE A 410 10.02 -13.54 17.40
CA ILE A 410 10.83 -12.34 17.17
C ILE A 410 11.40 -11.91 18.52
N GLU A 411 12.72 -11.82 18.60
CA GLU A 411 13.39 -11.16 19.71
C GLU A 411 13.23 -9.64 19.54
N GLY A 412 12.70 -8.99 20.59
CA GLY A 412 12.36 -7.58 20.59
C GLY A 412 13.56 -6.69 20.79
#